data_AF-A0A7C2MCA9-F1
#
_entry.id   AF-A0A7C2MCA9-F1
#
_cell.length_a   1.000
_cell.length_b   1.000
_cell.length_c   1.000
_cell.angle_alpha   90.00
_cell.angle_beta   90.00
_cell.angle_gamma   90.00
#
_symmetry.space_group_name_H-M   'P 1'
#
loop_
_entity.id
_entity.type
_entity.pdbx_description
1 polymer ?
#
loop_
_entity_poly.entity_id
_entity_poly.type
_entity_poly.pdbx_seq_one_letter_code
_entity_poly.pdbx_strand_id
1 'polypeptide(L)'
;MKKLIYLIVVIAALALIVVGCTTSVAPPTEQNDLDKAKPTECTTIQSGTLLTSDDEVITTGYDKWGYNYQALMFNGYYCDSYRDAAWCQEWKDVGLIMKWNDAWLSNKDCDGDGLLDRHYGSPTYIGSGAWLTNHQWGSYNENSIVDELDIGDPVSEEGHNLTGWSDPWTWGGDYGGGDDDTFRLLMGPGDGCVGFEDAYFTMNTNGAEAHKLILRHLDGSQNDNFDVYILNVNGIDWESIGSYASQGGEENWVTTEYTFSPRSGELKFKLVATGLAAEWCSQWGQVAFSWAQLEGTCYWDYFCKIVAAPADADAIDGFWYNADGTEIGPVIWNAFAIVQEVENDPCDGISGAQYISPAGPGLGKWESGLPEPE
;
A
#
# COMPACT_ATOMS: atom_id res chain seq x y z
N MET A 1 13.09 7.01 -2.91
CA MET A 1 13.04 6.85 -1.43
C MET A 1 11.94 5.90 -0.99
N LYS A 2 10.78 5.82 -1.65
CA LYS A 2 9.65 4.94 -1.30
C LYS A 2 9.93 3.42 -1.39
N LYS A 3 10.52 2.92 -2.50
CA LYS A 3 11.01 1.52 -2.60
C LYS A 3 12.03 1.11 -1.53
N LEU A 4 12.72 2.09 -0.94
CA LEU A 4 13.67 1.85 0.14
C LEU A 4 12.94 1.56 1.46
N ILE A 5 11.74 2.12 1.69
CA ILE A 5 10.97 1.93 2.93
C ILE A 5 10.39 0.51 3.00
N TYR A 6 9.83 -0.02 1.91
CA TYR A 6 9.30 -1.39 1.85
C TYR A 6 10.40 -2.46 1.95
N LEU A 7 11.53 -2.25 1.26
CA LEU A 7 12.72 -3.07 1.44
C LEU A 7 13.26 -2.96 2.87
N ILE A 8 13.16 -1.79 3.52
CA ILE A 8 13.51 -1.60 4.94
C ILE A 8 12.52 -2.28 5.88
N VAL A 9 11.23 -2.44 5.57
CA VAL A 9 10.30 -3.21 6.44
C VAL A 9 10.68 -4.69 6.43
N VAL A 10 11.00 -5.25 5.26
CA VAL A 10 11.50 -6.64 5.15
C VAL A 10 12.93 -6.77 5.72
N ILE A 11 13.79 -5.76 5.56
CA ILE A 11 15.17 -5.76 6.09
C ILE A 11 15.22 -5.43 7.60
N ALA A 12 14.31 -4.65 8.16
CA ALA A 12 14.22 -4.38 9.59
C ALA A 12 13.76 -5.62 10.36
N ALA A 13 12.89 -6.43 9.75
CA ALA A 13 12.62 -7.80 10.21
C ALA A 13 13.87 -8.71 10.11
N LEU A 14 14.77 -8.49 9.15
CA LEU A 14 16.07 -9.18 9.05
C LEU A 14 17.13 -8.69 10.06
N ALA A 15 17.08 -7.43 10.50
CA ALA A 15 18.13 -6.82 11.34
C ALA A 15 17.92 -7.00 12.85
N LEU A 16 16.68 -7.22 13.31
CA LEU A 16 16.37 -7.28 14.76
C LEU A 16 16.39 -8.67 15.39
N ILE A 17 16.66 -9.73 14.63
CA ILE A 17 16.94 -11.09 15.18
C ILE A 17 18.47 -11.30 15.40
N VAL A 18 19.33 -10.40 14.90
CA VAL A 18 20.79 -10.54 14.99
C VAL A 18 21.41 -9.84 16.22
N VAL A 19 20.66 -9.07 17.00
CA VAL A 19 21.14 -8.47 18.25
C VAL A 19 20.81 -9.37 19.45
N GLY A 20 21.37 -10.59 19.43
CA GLY A 20 21.31 -11.55 20.53
C GLY A 20 22.64 -12.24 20.83
N CYS A 21 23.74 -11.84 20.19
CA CYS A 21 25.06 -12.42 20.44
C CYS A 21 26.15 -11.34 20.51
N THR A 22 26.18 -10.61 21.62
CA THR A 22 27.44 -10.03 22.11
C THR A 22 27.71 -10.55 23.51
N THR A 23 28.89 -11.16 23.64
CA THR A 23 29.43 -11.88 24.77
C THR A 23 29.31 -11.15 26.10
N SER A 24 28.41 -11.62 26.95
CA SER A 24 28.44 -11.40 28.40
C SER A 24 29.27 -12.51 29.03
N VAL A 25 30.46 -12.17 29.52
CA VAL A 25 31.25 -13.04 30.40
C VAL A 25 30.64 -12.94 31.80
N ALA A 26 29.79 -13.89 32.15
CA ALA A 26 29.41 -14.13 33.55
C ALA A 26 30.33 -15.21 34.15
N PRO A 27 30.77 -15.06 35.43
CA PRO A 27 31.59 -16.06 36.11
C PRO A 27 30.75 -17.30 36.49
N PRO A 28 31.40 -18.46 36.72
CA PRO A 28 30.71 -19.74 36.77
C PRO A 28 29.95 -19.88 38.08
N THR A 29 28.66 -20.17 37.99
CA THR A 29 27.93 -20.86 39.05
C THR A 29 27.35 -22.11 38.42
N GLU A 30 27.85 -23.26 38.85
CA GLU A 30 27.38 -24.57 38.44
C GLU A 30 25.90 -24.74 38.79
N GLN A 31 25.08 -25.06 37.79
CA GLN A 31 23.95 -25.94 37.98
C GLN A 31 23.75 -26.75 36.68
N ASN A 32 24.06 -28.04 36.77
CA ASN A 32 23.73 -29.04 35.76
C ASN A 32 22.21 -29.12 35.62
N ASP A 33 21.66 -28.62 34.51
CA ASP A 33 20.29 -28.89 34.06
C ASP A 33 20.28 -29.53 32.66
N LEU A 34 21.26 -30.40 32.39
CA LEU A 34 21.13 -31.43 31.36
C LEU A 34 20.44 -32.62 32.03
N ASP A 35 19.27 -32.99 31.52
CA ASP A 35 18.38 -34.10 31.93
C ASP A 35 17.14 -33.72 32.78
N LYS A 36 16.44 -32.61 32.45
CA LYS A 36 14.99 -32.64 32.65
C LYS A 36 14.41 -33.68 31.69
N ALA A 37 13.88 -34.77 32.25
CA ALA A 37 13.19 -35.80 31.48
C ALA A 37 12.07 -35.13 30.66
N LYS A 38 12.02 -35.38 29.35
CA LYS A 38 10.93 -34.89 28.49
C LYS A 38 9.61 -35.27 29.15
N PRO A 39 8.69 -34.32 29.37
CA PRO A 39 7.41 -34.64 29.96
C PRO A 39 6.68 -35.67 29.10
N THR A 40 6.05 -36.66 29.73
CA THR A 40 5.30 -37.73 29.03
C THR A 40 4.09 -37.20 28.27
N GLU A 41 3.63 -35.98 28.58
CA GLU A 41 2.55 -35.28 27.89
C GLU A 41 2.91 -33.78 27.77
N CYS A 42 2.61 -33.16 26.63
CA CYS A 42 2.86 -31.73 26.45
C CYS A 42 1.92 -30.88 27.32
N THR A 43 2.45 -29.80 27.87
CA THR A 43 1.65 -28.79 28.59
C THR A 43 0.92 -27.91 27.58
N THR A 44 -0.38 -27.75 27.74
CA THR A 44 -1.23 -26.94 26.84
C THR A 44 -1.62 -25.62 27.48
N ILE A 45 -1.97 -24.59 26.69
CA ILE A 45 -2.45 -23.29 27.20
C ILE A 45 -3.60 -23.44 28.23
N GLN A 46 -4.47 -24.45 28.09
CA GLN A 46 -5.59 -24.70 29.00
C GLN A 46 -5.15 -25.10 30.41
N SER A 47 -3.87 -25.46 30.64
CA SER A 47 -3.34 -25.70 31.98
C SER A 47 -3.26 -24.42 32.82
N GLY A 48 -3.18 -23.26 32.18
CA GLY A 48 -2.95 -21.97 32.85
C GLY A 48 -1.55 -21.82 33.45
N THR A 49 -0.56 -22.60 33.00
CA THR A 49 0.82 -22.60 33.53
C THR A 49 1.87 -22.08 32.54
N LEU A 50 1.54 -21.96 31.26
CA LEU A 50 2.47 -21.50 30.23
C LEU A 50 2.67 -20.00 30.31
N LEU A 51 3.91 -19.56 30.13
CA LEU A 51 4.30 -18.16 30.22
C LEU A 51 4.70 -17.61 28.85
N THR A 52 4.45 -16.33 28.65
CA THR A 52 5.09 -15.54 27.60
C THR A 52 6.56 -15.30 27.96
N SER A 53 7.35 -14.79 27.01
CA SER A 53 8.75 -14.42 27.25
C SER A 53 8.95 -13.28 28.27
N ASP A 54 7.89 -12.58 28.64
CA ASP A 54 7.85 -11.55 29.70
C ASP A 54 7.17 -12.05 30.99
N ASP A 55 7.12 -13.36 31.19
CA ASP A 55 6.60 -14.04 32.39
C ASP A 55 5.09 -13.78 32.68
N GLU A 56 4.31 -13.38 31.67
CA GLU A 56 2.84 -13.29 31.78
C GLU A 56 2.20 -14.64 31.44
N VAL A 57 1.15 -15.04 32.17
CA VAL A 57 0.43 -16.30 31.89
C VAL A 57 -0.31 -16.20 30.54
N ILE A 58 -0.07 -17.16 29.66
CA ILE A 58 -0.78 -17.27 28.38
C ILE A 58 -2.21 -17.76 28.64
N THR A 59 -3.18 -17.04 28.10
CA THR A 59 -4.60 -17.36 28.22
C THR A 59 -5.22 -17.73 26.87
N THR A 60 -6.41 -18.34 26.90
CA THR A 60 -7.16 -18.67 25.69
C THR A 60 -7.81 -17.42 25.07
N GLY A 61 -7.93 -17.37 23.74
CA GLY A 61 -8.50 -16.23 23.04
C GLY A 61 -7.43 -15.21 22.64
N TYR A 62 -7.86 -13.98 22.34
CA TYR A 62 -6.95 -12.87 22.04
C TYR A 62 -6.42 -12.25 23.33
N ASP A 63 -5.10 -12.06 23.41
CA ASP A 63 -4.48 -11.24 24.45
C ASP A 63 -4.64 -9.74 24.15
N LYS A 64 -4.10 -8.89 25.05
CA LYS A 64 -4.17 -7.42 24.92
C LYS A 64 -3.45 -6.87 23.68
N TRP A 65 -2.54 -7.66 23.09
CA TRP A 65 -1.75 -7.30 21.92
C TRP A 65 -2.34 -7.82 20.61
N GLY A 66 -3.37 -8.68 20.67
CA GLY A 66 -3.99 -9.28 19.49
C GLY A 66 -3.45 -10.66 19.10
N TYR A 67 -2.65 -11.31 19.96
CA TYR A 67 -2.25 -12.70 19.75
C TYR A 67 -3.31 -13.67 20.25
N ASN A 68 -3.65 -14.65 19.44
CA ASN A 68 -4.43 -15.83 19.81
C ASN A 68 -3.62 -17.08 19.49
N TYR A 69 -2.80 -17.50 20.47
CA TYR A 69 -1.91 -18.65 20.35
C TYR A 69 -2.66 -19.96 20.12
N GLN A 70 -3.86 -20.12 20.69
CA GLN A 70 -4.70 -21.30 20.44
C GLN A 70 -5.15 -21.39 18.97
N ALA A 71 -5.45 -20.26 18.35
CA ALA A 71 -5.87 -20.16 16.95
C ALA A 71 -4.70 -19.99 15.97
N LEU A 72 -3.45 -19.96 16.46
CA LEU A 72 -2.24 -19.71 15.68
C LEU A 72 -2.35 -18.45 14.80
N MET A 73 -2.86 -17.38 15.42
CA MET A 73 -3.23 -16.15 14.72
C MET A 73 -2.87 -14.90 15.52
N PHE A 74 -2.50 -13.86 14.79
CA PHE A 74 -2.41 -12.50 15.28
C PHE A 74 -3.36 -11.62 14.47
N ASN A 75 -4.05 -10.69 15.14
CA ASN A 75 -4.90 -9.69 14.50
C ASN A 75 -4.84 -8.38 15.31
N GLY A 76 -4.20 -7.37 14.73
CA GLY A 76 -3.98 -6.07 15.37
C GLY A 76 -3.24 -5.12 14.42
N TYR A 77 -2.51 -4.17 14.97
CA TYR A 77 -1.60 -3.33 14.19
C TYR A 77 -0.16 -3.86 14.22
N TYR A 78 0.67 -3.42 13.28
CA TYR A 78 2.04 -3.90 13.13
C TYR A 78 2.85 -3.71 14.42
N CYS A 79 2.74 -2.55 15.07
CA CYS A 79 3.50 -2.28 16.29
C CYS A 79 2.97 -3.03 17.53
N ASP A 80 1.68 -3.38 17.56
CA ASP A 80 1.10 -4.25 18.60
C ASP A 80 1.77 -5.63 18.62
N SER A 81 2.12 -6.16 17.44
CA SER A 81 2.83 -7.44 17.32
C SER A 81 4.20 -7.44 18.02
N TYR A 82 4.76 -6.25 18.23
CA TYR A 82 6.01 -6.01 18.95
C TYR A 82 5.81 -5.30 20.29
N ARG A 83 4.60 -5.35 20.85
CA ARG A 83 4.26 -4.78 22.17
C ARG A 83 4.58 -3.29 22.28
N ASP A 84 4.25 -2.53 21.23
CA ASP A 84 4.50 -1.08 21.13
C ASP A 84 5.98 -0.68 21.27
N ALA A 85 6.90 -1.56 20.86
CA ALA A 85 8.32 -1.25 20.90
C ALA A 85 8.63 0.08 20.19
N ALA A 86 9.53 0.88 20.76
CA ALA A 86 9.80 2.23 20.28
C ALA A 86 10.23 2.29 18.80
N TRP A 87 10.87 1.24 18.29
CA TRP A 87 11.34 1.18 16.91
C TRP A 87 10.22 0.95 15.88
N CYS A 88 9.06 0.40 16.27
CA CYS A 88 7.96 0.13 15.33
C CYS A 88 6.91 1.25 15.25
N GLN A 89 7.08 2.32 16.03
CA GLN A 89 6.07 3.37 16.19
C GLN A 89 5.72 4.12 14.90
N GLU A 90 6.61 4.11 13.91
CA GLU A 90 6.33 4.65 12.57
C GLU A 90 5.23 3.86 11.83
N TRP A 91 5.06 2.57 12.16
CA TRP A 91 4.08 1.66 11.54
C TRP A 91 2.93 1.28 12.49
N LYS A 92 2.71 2.04 13.56
CA LYS A 92 1.65 1.75 14.54
C LYS A 92 0.23 1.75 13.93
N ASP A 93 0.03 2.44 12.82
CA ASP A 93 -1.27 2.54 12.14
C ASP A 93 -1.40 1.55 10.97
N VAL A 94 -0.37 0.71 10.73
CA VAL A 94 -0.41 -0.36 9.72
C VAL A 94 -1.16 -1.55 10.29
N GLY A 95 -2.27 -1.94 9.66
CA GLY A 95 -3.00 -3.14 10.03
C GLY A 95 -2.20 -4.40 9.72
N LEU A 96 -2.26 -5.41 10.59
CA LEU A 96 -1.52 -6.65 10.44
C LEU A 96 -2.35 -7.86 10.89
N ILE A 97 -2.47 -8.84 10.01
CA ILE A 97 -2.94 -10.19 10.33
C ILE A 97 -1.84 -11.18 10.03
N MET A 98 -1.53 -12.03 11.01
CA MET A 98 -0.64 -13.18 10.81
C MET A 98 -1.35 -14.48 11.11
N LYS A 99 -0.99 -15.53 10.37
CA LYS A 99 -1.37 -16.92 10.68
C LYS A 99 -0.16 -17.80 10.54
N TRP A 100 -0.06 -18.83 11.35
CA TRP A 100 1.08 -19.75 11.34
C TRP A 100 0.64 -21.18 11.67
N ASN A 101 1.57 -22.14 11.56
CA ASN A 101 1.39 -23.51 12.04
C ASN A 101 2.16 -23.79 13.34
N ASP A 102 1.92 -24.95 13.96
CA ASP A 102 2.58 -25.36 15.20
C ASP A 102 4.11 -25.41 15.10
N ALA A 103 4.67 -25.69 13.91
CA ALA A 103 6.12 -25.68 13.69
C ALA A 103 6.72 -24.26 13.76
N TRP A 104 5.94 -23.22 13.44
CA TRP A 104 6.39 -21.82 13.60
C TRP A 104 6.38 -21.39 15.07
N LEU A 105 5.23 -21.57 15.73
CA LEU A 105 4.99 -21.30 17.15
C LEU A 105 3.79 -22.14 17.60
N SER A 106 4.07 -23.18 18.38
CA SER A 106 3.11 -24.14 18.92
C SER A 106 2.14 -23.47 19.90
N ASN A 107 1.01 -24.14 20.17
CA ASN A 107 0.12 -23.81 21.28
C ASN A 107 0.37 -24.68 22.54
N LYS A 108 1.54 -25.33 22.60
CA LYS A 108 1.97 -26.24 23.67
C LYS A 108 3.45 -26.05 23.99
N ASP A 109 3.82 -26.57 25.15
CA ASP A 109 5.18 -26.83 25.61
C ASP A 109 5.38 -28.34 25.70
N CYS A 110 6.23 -28.88 24.82
CA CYS A 110 6.53 -30.30 24.74
C CYS A 110 7.99 -30.61 25.13
N ASP A 111 8.85 -29.61 25.35
CA ASP A 111 10.23 -29.79 25.79
C ASP A 111 10.45 -29.50 27.29
N GLY A 112 9.45 -28.93 27.97
CA GLY A 112 9.39 -28.71 29.40
C GLY A 112 10.09 -27.43 29.88
N ASP A 113 10.32 -26.47 28.98
CA ASP A 113 10.92 -25.17 29.30
C ASP A 113 9.93 -24.14 29.87
N GLY A 114 8.62 -24.42 29.81
CA GLY A 114 7.55 -23.55 30.29
C GLY A 114 7.06 -22.51 29.29
N LEU A 115 7.61 -22.52 28.07
CA LEU A 115 7.30 -21.61 26.97
C LEU A 115 6.62 -22.36 25.81
N LEU A 116 6.02 -21.62 24.88
CA LEU A 116 5.46 -22.23 23.66
C LEU A 116 6.60 -22.70 22.74
N ASP A 117 6.51 -23.96 22.29
CA ASP A 117 7.54 -24.56 21.45
C ASP A 117 7.67 -23.80 20.11
N ARG A 118 8.90 -23.73 19.61
CA ARG A 118 9.22 -23.32 18.24
C ARG A 118 9.95 -24.45 17.56
N HIS A 119 9.62 -24.72 16.29
CA HIS A 119 10.23 -25.78 15.48
C HIS A 119 10.41 -27.11 16.25
N TYR A 120 9.40 -27.50 17.03
CA TYR A 120 9.47 -28.68 17.89
C TYR A 120 9.84 -29.93 17.08
N GLY A 121 10.77 -30.73 17.62
CA GLY A 121 11.30 -31.91 16.95
C GLY A 121 12.37 -31.62 15.89
N SER A 122 12.70 -30.35 15.64
CA SER A 122 13.78 -29.93 14.73
C SER A 122 14.81 -29.06 15.44
N PRO A 123 16.11 -29.15 15.07
CA PRO A 123 17.17 -28.35 15.70
C PRO A 123 17.11 -26.87 15.30
N THR A 124 16.46 -26.55 14.18
CA THR A 124 16.27 -25.19 13.67
C THR A 124 14.93 -25.12 12.93
N TYR A 125 14.55 -23.95 12.43
CA TYR A 125 13.43 -23.83 11.50
C TYR A 125 13.67 -24.60 10.17
N ILE A 126 14.92 -24.71 9.69
CA ILE A 126 15.21 -25.48 8.48
C ILE A 126 14.81 -26.94 8.71
N GLY A 127 13.95 -27.45 7.81
CA GLY A 127 13.39 -28.80 7.89
C GLY A 127 12.20 -28.98 8.84
N SER A 128 11.77 -27.94 9.56
CA SER A 128 10.68 -28.06 10.55
C SER A 128 9.27 -28.03 9.95
N GLY A 129 9.16 -27.61 8.69
CA GLY A 129 7.87 -27.36 8.03
C GLY A 129 7.12 -26.13 8.56
N ALA A 130 7.80 -25.23 9.29
CA ALA A 130 7.20 -23.98 9.75
C ALA A 130 6.74 -23.09 8.60
N TRP A 131 5.60 -22.44 8.76
CA TRP A 131 5.14 -21.42 7.83
C TRP A 131 4.41 -20.27 8.54
N LEU A 132 4.40 -19.12 7.89
CA LEU A 132 3.69 -17.91 8.32
C LEU A 132 3.06 -17.24 7.10
N THR A 133 1.84 -16.74 7.25
CA THR A 133 1.26 -15.75 6.34
C THR A 133 1.24 -14.41 7.02
N ASN A 134 1.58 -13.36 6.30
CA ASN A 134 1.56 -11.99 6.78
C ASN A 134 0.71 -11.15 5.82
N HIS A 135 -0.33 -10.49 6.34
CA HIS A 135 -1.20 -9.60 5.59
C HIS A 135 -1.16 -8.22 6.24
N GLN A 136 -0.63 -7.24 5.53
CA GLN A 136 -0.52 -5.86 5.97
C GLN A 136 -1.34 -4.95 5.06
N TRP A 137 -1.90 -3.89 5.64
CA TRP A 137 -2.54 -2.83 4.88
C TRP A 137 -2.43 -1.51 5.61
N GLY A 138 -2.54 -0.43 4.85
CA GLY A 138 -2.49 0.92 5.41
C GLY A 138 -2.80 1.98 4.39
N SER A 139 -2.52 3.21 4.76
CA SER A 139 -2.57 4.36 3.88
C SER A 139 -1.34 5.24 4.04
N TYR A 140 -1.05 6.07 3.05
CA TYR A 140 -0.02 7.09 3.14
C TYR A 140 -0.42 8.34 2.35
N ASN A 141 0.16 9.47 2.79
CA ASN A 141 0.19 10.77 2.12
C ASN A 141 -1.15 11.26 1.56
N GLU A 142 -1.79 12.18 2.28
CA GLU A 142 -3.04 12.84 1.87
C GLU A 142 -2.89 13.71 0.60
N ASN A 143 -1.67 14.06 0.20
CA ASN A 143 -1.38 14.84 -1.02
C ASN A 143 -0.66 13.99 -2.07
N SER A 144 -1.01 12.71 -2.18
CA SER A 144 -0.48 11.89 -3.27
C SER A 144 -1.19 12.24 -4.56
N ILE A 145 -0.43 12.29 -5.65
CA ILE A 145 -0.99 12.33 -6.99
C ILE A 145 -1.70 11.00 -7.23
N VAL A 146 -3.01 11.09 -7.46
CA VAL A 146 -3.91 9.96 -7.67
C VAL A 146 -4.17 9.76 -9.16
N ASP A 147 -4.30 10.86 -9.90
CA ASP A 147 -4.51 10.86 -11.34
C ASP A 147 -4.04 12.20 -11.94
N GLU A 148 -3.62 12.19 -13.20
CA GLU A 148 -3.09 13.35 -13.93
C GLU A 148 -3.65 13.38 -15.36
N LEU A 149 -3.98 14.57 -15.82
CA LEU A 149 -4.52 14.83 -17.14
C LEU A 149 -3.84 16.07 -17.73
N ASP A 150 -3.00 15.89 -18.75
CA ASP A 150 -2.51 16.97 -19.60
C ASP A 150 -3.59 17.30 -20.65
N ILE A 151 -4.27 18.43 -20.43
CA ILE A 151 -5.38 18.89 -21.27
C ILE A 151 -4.77 19.52 -22.53
N GLY A 152 -5.12 19.01 -23.70
CA GLY A 152 -4.53 19.41 -24.98
C GLY A 152 -3.53 18.39 -25.53
N ASP A 153 -3.11 17.38 -24.74
CA ASP A 153 -2.38 16.20 -25.23
C ASP A 153 -3.35 15.04 -25.48
N PRO A 154 -3.61 14.65 -26.74
CA PRO A 154 -4.50 13.54 -27.07
C PRO A 154 -4.11 12.19 -26.45
N VAL A 155 -2.83 11.99 -26.11
CA VAL A 155 -2.37 10.75 -25.45
C VAL A 155 -2.77 10.76 -23.98
N SER A 156 -2.52 11.86 -23.25
CA SER A 156 -2.95 11.98 -21.85
C SER A 156 -4.47 11.99 -21.71
N GLU A 157 -5.19 12.52 -22.69
CA GLU A 157 -6.66 12.59 -22.68
C GLU A 157 -7.36 11.24 -22.90
N GLU A 158 -6.65 10.21 -23.35
CA GLU A 158 -7.21 8.88 -23.54
C GLU A 158 -7.72 8.34 -22.19
N GLY A 159 -9.00 7.97 -22.13
CA GLY A 159 -9.65 7.48 -20.91
C GLY A 159 -10.30 8.55 -20.03
N HIS A 160 -10.06 9.85 -20.28
CA HIS A 160 -10.58 10.95 -19.47
C HIS A 160 -11.92 11.53 -19.95
N ASN A 161 -12.51 10.98 -21.02
CA ASN A 161 -13.87 11.30 -21.50
C ASN A 161 -14.16 12.81 -21.64
N LEU A 162 -13.23 13.57 -22.22
CA LEU A 162 -13.40 15.01 -22.41
C LEU A 162 -14.60 15.33 -23.32
N THR A 163 -15.49 16.22 -22.88
CA THR A 163 -16.60 16.74 -23.69
C THR A 163 -16.82 18.22 -23.41
N GLY A 164 -17.30 18.99 -24.40
CA GLY A 164 -17.52 20.44 -24.24
C GLY A 164 -16.23 21.28 -24.26
N TRP A 165 -15.13 20.73 -24.79
CA TRP A 165 -13.86 21.44 -24.95
C TRP A 165 -13.65 21.83 -26.40
N SER A 166 -12.92 22.93 -26.64
CA SER A 166 -12.37 23.24 -27.96
C SER A 166 -11.46 22.11 -28.47
N ASP A 167 -11.19 22.07 -29.77
CA ASP A 167 -10.06 21.29 -30.30
C ASP A 167 -8.73 21.68 -29.61
N PRO A 168 -7.73 20.79 -29.57
CA PRO A 168 -6.40 21.14 -29.06
C PRO A 168 -5.86 22.37 -29.78
N TRP A 169 -5.23 23.27 -29.02
CA TRP A 169 -4.72 24.51 -29.60
C TRP A 169 -3.65 24.24 -30.66
N THR A 170 -3.88 24.71 -31.89
CA THR A 170 -2.92 24.56 -33.01
C THR A 170 -2.65 25.87 -33.75
N TRP A 171 -3.25 26.98 -33.29
CA TRP A 171 -3.31 28.23 -34.05
C TRP A 171 -2.16 29.21 -33.77
N GLY A 172 -1.23 28.87 -32.87
CA GLY A 172 -0.10 29.72 -32.48
C GLY A 172 -0.53 30.97 -31.70
N GLY A 173 0.44 31.75 -31.22
CA GLY A 173 0.21 32.86 -30.29
C GLY A 173 1.07 32.71 -29.05
N ASP A 174 1.07 33.71 -28.17
CA ASP A 174 1.92 33.75 -26.98
C ASP A 174 1.07 33.76 -25.70
N TYR A 175 0.14 32.80 -25.58
CA TYR A 175 -0.82 32.71 -24.46
C TYR A 175 -0.08 32.63 -23.13
N GLY A 176 0.06 33.77 -22.46
CA GLY A 176 0.82 33.90 -21.22
C GLY A 176 2.32 33.56 -21.31
N GLY A 177 2.93 33.54 -22.50
CA GLY A 177 4.39 33.52 -22.65
C GLY A 177 5.15 32.26 -22.21
N GLY A 178 4.48 31.14 -21.92
CA GLY A 178 5.15 30.05 -21.21
C GLY A 178 4.38 28.75 -20.99
N ASP A 179 3.45 28.39 -21.90
CA ASP A 179 2.94 27.01 -21.93
C ASP A 179 3.71 26.16 -22.95
N ASP A 180 3.51 24.84 -22.90
CA ASP A 180 4.07 23.90 -23.88
C ASP A 180 3.24 23.77 -25.17
N ASP A 181 2.34 24.74 -25.39
CA ASP A 181 1.34 24.80 -26.47
C ASP A 181 0.29 23.66 -26.42
N THR A 182 0.17 22.91 -25.32
CA THR A 182 -0.85 21.89 -25.11
C THR A 182 -1.89 22.35 -24.10
N PHE A 183 -2.98 22.93 -24.61
CA PHE A 183 -4.14 23.35 -23.80
C PHE A 183 -5.45 23.25 -24.60
N ARG A 184 -6.57 23.26 -23.88
CA ARG A 184 -7.92 23.43 -24.45
C ARG A 184 -8.65 24.59 -23.80
N LEU A 185 -9.66 25.09 -24.50
CA LEU A 185 -10.50 26.22 -24.08
C LEU A 185 -11.90 25.71 -23.76
N LEU A 186 -12.57 26.33 -22.77
CA LEU A 186 -14.01 26.15 -22.59
C LEU A 186 -14.78 26.77 -23.76
N MET A 187 -14.36 27.97 -24.17
CA MET A 187 -14.93 28.69 -25.31
C MET A 187 -13.84 28.89 -26.36
N GLY A 188 -13.87 28.14 -27.47
CA GLY A 188 -12.81 28.15 -28.48
C GLY A 188 -13.16 28.87 -29.80
N PRO A 189 -12.15 29.27 -30.60
CA PRO A 189 -12.33 29.67 -31.99
C PRO A 189 -12.90 28.50 -32.81
N GLY A 190 -14.07 28.70 -33.45
CA GLY A 190 -14.76 27.66 -34.22
C GLY A 190 -16.11 27.23 -33.63
N ASP A 191 -16.28 27.35 -32.32
CA ASP A 191 -17.55 27.10 -31.61
C ASP A 191 -18.46 28.34 -31.56
N GLY A 192 -18.01 29.41 -32.25
CA GLY A 192 -18.67 30.71 -32.34
C GLY A 192 -18.65 31.52 -31.04
N CYS A 193 -18.03 31.03 -29.97
CA CYS A 193 -18.19 31.56 -28.60
C CYS A 193 -19.66 31.80 -28.20
N VAL A 194 -20.54 30.98 -28.78
CA VAL A 194 -21.95 30.83 -28.43
C VAL A 194 -22.25 29.40 -27.95
N GLY A 195 -21.22 28.55 -27.87
CA GLY A 195 -21.28 27.15 -27.45
C GLY A 195 -20.17 26.80 -26.46
N PHE A 196 -20.56 25.94 -25.52
CA PHE A 196 -19.89 25.46 -24.30
C PHE A 196 -19.48 26.55 -23.30
N GLU A 197 -20.48 27.04 -22.57
CA GLU A 197 -20.26 27.65 -21.25
C GLU A 197 -19.72 26.62 -20.25
N ASP A 198 -19.77 25.32 -20.56
CA ASP A 198 -19.30 24.25 -19.71
C ASP A 198 -18.53 23.14 -20.44
N ALA A 199 -17.53 22.58 -19.76
CA ALA A 199 -16.78 21.41 -20.22
C ALA A 199 -16.67 20.36 -19.12
N TYR A 200 -16.50 19.11 -19.53
CA TYR A 200 -16.53 17.95 -18.65
C TYR A 200 -15.31 17.08 -18.89
N PHE A 201 -14.82 16.46 -17.83
CA PHE A 201 -13.79 15.44 -17.89
C PHE A 201 -13.97 14.46 -16.72
N THR A 202 -13.40 13.29 -16.87
CA THR A 202 -13.40 12.21 -15.90
C THR A 202 -11.98 11.95 -15.44
N MET A 203 -11.77 11.77 -14.14
CA MET A 203 -10.51 11.27 -13.55
C MET A 203 -10.82 10.03 -12.71
N ASN A 204 -9.90 9.08 -12.61
CA ASN A 204 -10.09 7.81 -11.91
C ASN A 204 -9.13 7.70 -10.72
N THR A 205 -9.68 7.41 -9.54
CA THR A 205 -8.82 7.26 -8.35
C THR A 205 -8.03 5.96 -8.30
N ASN A 206 -8.30 5.01 -9.20
CA ASN A 206 -7.64 3.71 -9.30
C ASN A 206 -7.64 2.88 -8.00
N GLY A 207 -8.52 3.19 -7.03
CA GLY A 207 -8.59 2.53 -5.72
C GLY A 207 -8.08 3.38 -4.56
N ALA A 208 -7.47 4.53 -4.84
CA ALA A 208 -7.22 5.58 -3.85
C ALA A 208 -8.50 6.37 -3.51
N GLU A 209 -8.40 7.26 -2.53
CA GLU A 209 -9.45 8.22 -2.19
C GLU A 209 -8.96 9.65 -2.46
N ALA A 210 -9.59 10.33 -3.41
CA ALA A 210 -9.28 11.71 -3.76
C ALA A 210 -10.16 12.70 -3.00
N HIS A 211 -9.59 13.86 -2.66
CA HIS A 211 -10.31 14.94 -1.97
C HIS A 211 -9.89 16.34 -2.44
N LYS A 212 -9.02 16.43 -3.45
CA LYS A 212 -8.53 17.69 -3.98
C LYS A 212 -8.32 17.61 -5.49
N LEU A 213 -8.89 18.56 -6.22
CA LEU A 213 -8.64 18.78 -7.63
C LEU A 213 -7.74 20.00 -7.76
N ILE A 214 -6.68 19.89 -8.56
CA ILE A 214 -5.77 20.99 -8.87
C ILE A 214 -5.86 21.25 -10.37
N LEU A 215 -6.06 22.50 -10.75
CA LEU A 215 -6.17 22.91 -12.14
C LEU A 215 -5.09 23.93 -12.45
N ARG A 216 -4.43 23.77 -13.60
CA ARG A 216 -3.65 24.84 -14.21
C ARG A 216 -4.43 25.46 -15.36
N HIS A 217 -4.61 26.76 -15.26
CA HIS A 217 -5.44 27.53 -16.17
C HIS A 217 -4.85 28.92 -16.40
N LEU A 218 -5.32 29.60 -17.45
CA LEU A 218 -4.87 30.93 -17.81
C LEU A 218 -5.74 32.00 -17.13
N ASP A 219 -5.13 32.83 -16.29
CA ASP A 219 -5.68 34.12 -15.89
C ASP A 219 -5.30 35.14 -16.95
N GLY A 220 -6.20 35.37 -17.90
CA GLY A 220 -5.96 36.23 -19.04
C GLY A 220 -6.24 37.70 -18.74
N SER A 221 -6.13 38.52 -19.80
CA SER A 221 -6.43 39.96 -19.71
C SER A 221 -7.92 40.30 -19.58
N GLN A 222 -8.80 39.29 -19.66
CA GLN A 222 -10.27 39.45 -19.66
C GLN A 222 -10.90 38.73 -18.47
N ASN A 223 -12.23 38.54 -18.54
CA ASN A 223 -12.97 37.84 -17.51
C ASN A 223 -12.87 36.32 -17.70
N ASP A 224 -11.81 35.72 -17.17
CA ASP A 224 -11.62 34.27 -17.18
C ASP A 224 -12.23 33.58 -15.94
N ASN A 225 -13.34 34.12 -15.41
CA ASN A 225 -14.03 33.51 -14.28
C ASN A 225 -14.66 32.17 -14.67
N PHE A 226 -14.54 31.17 -13.78
CA PHE A 226 -15.22 29.89 -13.93
C PHE A 226 -15.60 29.28 -12.58
N ASP A 227 -16.63 28.45 -12.59
CA ASP A 227 -17.05 27.61 -11.48
C ASP A 227 -16.59 26.16 -11.71
N VAL A 228 -16.31 25.46 -10.63
CA VAL A 228 -15.89 24.05 -10.64
C VAL A 228 -16.91 23.21 -9.90
N TYR A 229 -17.31 22.11 -10.54
CA TYR A 229 -18.27 21.17 -10.00
C TYR A 229 -17.75 19.74 -10.08
N ILE A 230 -18.18 18.91 -9.13
CA ILE A 230 -18.01 17.46 -9.15
C ILE A 230 -19.39 16.78 -9.16
N LEU A 231 -19.55 15.72 -9.92
CA LEU A 231 -20.80 14.95 -9.95
C LEU A 231 -20.99 14.25 -8.60
N ASN A 232 -22.14 14.42 -7.96
CA ASN A 232 -22.47 13.77 -6.70
C ASN A 232 -22.45 12.25 -6.81
N VAL A 233 -22.28 11.59 -5.66
CA VAL A 233 -22.31 10.12 -5.53
C VAL A 233 -23.63 9.49 -5.99
N ASN A 234 -24.71 10.28 -6.09
CA ASN A 234 -25.99 9.83 -6.65
C ASN A 234 -25.97 9.72 -8.19
N GLY A 235 -24.93 10.25 -8.85
CA GLY A 235 -24.75 10.25 -10.30
C GLY A 235 -25.69 11.19 -11.06
N ILE A 236 -26.40 12.09 -10.37
CA ILE A 236 -27.47 12.93 -10.96
C ILE A 236 -27.14 14.41 -10.83
N ASP A 237 -26.79 14.87 -9.62
CA ASP A 237 -26.66 16.29 -9.32
C ASP A 237 -25.19 16.73 -9.27
N TRP A 238 -24.92 17.97 -9.64
CA TRP A 238 -23.58 18.57 -9.56
C TRP A 238 -23.40 19.33 -8.23
N GLU A 239 -22.32 19.05 -7.52
CA GLU A 239 -21.90 19.81 -6.34
C GLU A 239 -20.83 20.83 -6.73
N SER A 240 -21.03 22.10 -6.36
CA SER A 240 -20.00 23.14 -6.55
C SER A 240 -18.88 22.94 -5.53
N ILE A 241 -17.63 22.86 -6.00
CA ILE A 241 -16.43 22.70 -5.16
C ILE A 241 -15.55 23.95 -5.12
N GLY A 242 -15.92 24.97 -5.89
CA GLY A 242 -15.34 26.29 -5.81
C GLY A 242 -15.53 27.09 -7.09
N SER A 243 -14.92 28.26 -7.12
CA SER A 243 -14.88 29.13 -8.29
C SER A 243 -13.55 29.87 -8.34
N TYR A 244 -13.17 30.26 -9.55
CA TYR A 244 -12.06 31.14 -9.81
C TYR A 244 -12.58 32.50 -10.28
N ALA A 245 -12.02 33.56 -9.71
CA ALA A 245 -12.23 34.92 -10.17
C ALA A 245 -10.92 35.43 -10.78
N SER A 246 -10.96 35.79 -12.05
CA SER A 246 -9.84 36.42 -12.76
C SER A 246 -9.37 37.64 -11.99
N GLN A 247 -8.05 37.75 -11.85
CA GLN A 247 -7.44 38.90 -11.18
C GLN A 247 -7.29 40.09 -12.16
N GLY A 248 -7.48 39.83 -13.45
CA GLY A 248 -7.23 40.77 -14.53
C GLY A 248 -5.75 41.15 -14.65
N GLY A 249 -5.38 41.79 -15.77
CA GLY A 249 -4.02 42.25 -16.00
C GLY A 249 -3.31 41.50 -17.13
N GLU A 250 -2.10 41.05 -16.87
CA GLU A 250 -1.28 40.28 -17.84
C GLU A 250 -1.74 38.83 -17.91
N GLU A 251 -1.47 38.16 -19.03
CA GLU A 251 -1.79 36.74 -19.23
C GLU A 251 -0.82 35.87 -18.42
N ASN A 252 -1.33 35.18 -17.40
CA ASN A 252 -0.52 34.35 -16.52
C ASN A 252 -1.13 32.96 -16.34
N TRP A 253 -0.32 31.93 -16.52
CA TRP A 253 -0.70 30.57 -16.13
C TRP A 253 -0.66 30.45 -14.61
N VAL A 254 -1.79 30.12 -14.01
CA VAL A 254 -1.96 29.98 -12.56
C VAL A 254 -2.44 28.59 -12.21
N THR A 255 -2.13 28.15 -10.99
CA THR A 255 -2.59 26.88 -10.43
C THR A 255 -3.56 27.16 -9.29
N THR A 256 -4.72 26.52 -9.30
CA THR A 256 -5.75 26.67 -8.26
C THR A 256 -6.20 25.31 -7.75
N GLU A 257 -6.43 25.23 -6.43
CA GLU A 257 -6.82 24.01 -5.73
C GLU A 257 -8.28 24.08 -5.28
N TYR A 258 -9.01 22.97 -5.42
CA TYR A 258 -10.41 22.82 -5.06
C TYR A 258 -10.58 21.55 -4.20
N THR A 259 -10.91 21.73 -2.93
CA THR A 259 -11.13 20.61 -1.99
C THR A 259 -12.58 20.15 -2.02
N PHE A 260 -12.81 18.85 -1.86
CA PHE A 260 -14.15 18.25 -1.80
C PHE A 260 -14.19 17.08 -0.81
N SER A 261 -15.40 16.64 -0.44
CA SER A 261 -15.55 15.48 0.44
C SER A 261 -14.94 14.22 -0.21
N PRO A 262 -14.12 13.43 0.49
CA PRO A 262 -13.34 12.36 -0.14
C PRO A 262 -14.18 11.34 -0.96
N ARG A 263 -13.66 10.92 -2.12
CA ARG A 263 -14.33 9.99 -3.05
C ARG A 263 -13.35 9.04 -3.72
N SER A 264 -13.85 7.88 -4.17
CA SER A 264 -13.09 6.88 -4.91
C SER A 264 -13.81 6.45 -6.19
N GLY A 265 -13.07 5.81 -7.10
CA GLY A 265 -13.55 5.35 -8.40
C GLY A 265 -13.49 6.42 -9.47
N GLU A 266 -14.40 6.35 -10.42
CA GLU A 266 -14.53 7.31 -11.51
C GLU A 266 -15.19 8.61 -11.01
N LEU A 267 -14.46 9.73 -11.07
CA LEU A 267 -14.93 11.06 -10.68
C LEU A 267 -15.15 11.92 -11.92
N LYS A 268 -16.31 12.58 -12.00
CA LYS A 268 -16.65 13.48 -13.11
C LYS A 268 -16.63 14.91 -12.65
N PHE A 269 -15.92 15.74 -13.39
CA PHE A 269 -15.80 17.16 -13.16
C PHE A 269 -16.49 17.94 -14.27
N LYS A 270 -17.03 19.10 -13.90
CA LYS A 270 -17.61 20.06 -14.82
C LYS A 270 -17.06 21.44 -14.49
N LEU A 271 -16.50 22.09 -15.48
CA LEU A 271 -16.04 23.48 -15.43
C LEU A 271 -17.06 24.34 -16.15
N VAL A 272 -17.42 25.49 -15.59
CA VAL A 272 -18.42 26.39 -16.17
C VAL A 272 -17.87 27.80 -16.22
N ALA A 273 -17.66 28.35 -17.42
CA ALA A 273 -17.32 29.76 -17.58
C ALA A 273 -18.47 30.64 -17.08
N THR A 274 -18.17 31.62 -16.22
CA THR A 274 -19.16 32.54 -15.65
C THR A 274 -19.02 33.97 -16.15
N GLY A 275 -17.91 34.27 -16.83
CA GLY A 275 -17.70 35.52 -17.54
C GLY A 275 -18.46 35.59 -18.87
N LEU A 276 -18.85 36.80 -19.27
CA LEU A 276 -19.33 37.02 -20.64
C LEU A 276 -18.19 36.78 -21.63
N ALA A 277 -18.51 36.16 -22.77
CA ALA A 277 -17.58 36.00 -23.87
C ALA A 277 -17.06 37.37 -24.35
N ALA A 278 -15.74 37.51 -24.49
CA ALA A 278 -15.14 38.71 -25.08
C ALA A 278 -15.56 38.87 -26.55
N GLU A 279 -15.61 40.11 -27.06
CA GLU A 279 -16.00 40.39 -28.46
C GLU A 279 -15.10 39.66 -29.48
N TRP A 280 -13.85 39.41 -29.10
CA TRP A 280 -12.84 38.72 -29.90
C TRP A 280 -12.70 37.23 -29.59
N CYS A 281 -13.53 36.67 -28.70
CA CYS A 281 -13.47 35.26 -28.32
C CYS A 281 -13.52 34.34 -29.55
N SER A 282 -14.28 34.69 -30.58
CA SER A 282 -14.32 33.90 -31.82
C SER A 282 -12.96 33.73 -32.53
N GLN A 283 -11.97 34.56 -32.18
CA GLN A 283 -10.61 34.52 -32.73
C GLN A 283 -9.61 33.83 -31.79
N TRP A 284 -9.78 33.97 -30.46
CA TRP A 284 -8.77 33.57 -29.46
C TRP A 284 -9.32 32.68 -28.33
N GLY A 285 -10.62 32.45 -28.30
CA GLY A 285 -11.28 31.76 -27.21
C GLY A 285 -11.20 32.48 -25.86
N GLN A 286 -11.62 31.80 -24.80
CA GLN A 286 -11.63 32.28 -23.42
C GLN A 286 -11.70 31.11 -22.43
N VAL A 287 -11.08 31.29 -21.25
CA VAL A 287 -10.85 30.27 -20.21
C VAL A 287 -10.07 29.04 -20.74
N ALA A 288 -8.74 29.10 -20.63
CA ALA A 288 -7.84 28.03 -21.07
C ALA A 288 -7.37 27.17 -19.89
N PHE A 289 -7.24 25.85 -20.12
CA PHE A 289 -6.71 24.89 -19.16
C PHE A 289 -5.64 24.02 -19.83
N SER A 290 -4.51 23.83 -19.14
CA SER A 290 -3.39 23.01 -19.64
C SER A 290 -3.26 21.68 -18.91
N TRP A 291 -3.61 21.59 -17.63
CA TRP A 291 -3.68 20.29 -16.95
C TRP A 291 -4.62 20.28 -15.75
N ALA A 292 -5.03 19.08 -15.39
CA ALA A 292 -5.74 18.75 -14.16
C ALA A 292 -5.00 17.64 -13.40
N GLN A 293 -4.93 17.77 -12.08
CA GLN A 293 -4.31 16.79 -11.20
C GLN A 293 -5.26 16.49 -10.05
N LEU A 294 -5.42 15.21 -9.74
CA LEU A 294 -6.23 14.72 -8.64
C LEU A 294 -5.30 14.31 -7.51
N GLU A 295 -5.54 14.85 -6.31
CA GLU A 295 -4.79 14.47 -5.11
C GLU A 295 -5.67 13.84 -4.04
N GLY A 296 -5.05 12.93 -3.28
CA GLY A 296 -5.74 12.11 -2.31
C GLY A 296 -4.86 11.26 -1.42
N THR A 297 -5.54 10.44 -0.62
CA THR A 297 -4.95 9.41 0.24
C THR A 297 -4.82 8.11 -0.54
N CYS A 298 -3.62 7.54 -0.55
CA CYS A 298 -3.35 6.25 -1.16
C CYS A 298 -3.51 5.13 -0.13
N TYR A 299 -4.07 4.00 -0.57
CA TYR A 299 -4.19 2.80 0.23
C TYR A 299 -3.37 1.69 -0.42
N TRP A 300 -2.74 0.88 0.42
CA TRP A 300 -1.96 -0.26 -0.02
C TRP A 300 -2.33 -1.51 0.76
N ASP A 301 -2.15 -2.65 0.11
CA ASP A 301 -2.38 -3.99 0.62
C ASP A 301 -1.21 -4.88 0.23
N TYR A 302 -0.62 -5.57 1.20
CA TYR A 302 0.52 -6.45 1.00
C TYR A 302 0.26 -7.79 1.69
N PHE A 303 0.44 -8.88 0.94
CA PHE A 303 0.28 -10.23 1.44
C PHE A 303 1.48 -11.10 1.07
N CYS A 304 2.07 -11.76 2.06
CA CYS A 304 3.21 -12.64 1.89
C CYS A 304 2.98 -13.99 2.57
N LYS A 305 3.45 -15.06 1.92
CA LYS A 305 3.59 -16.39 2.52
C LYS A 305 5.05 -16.78 2.55
N ILE A 306 5.48 -17.25 3.71
CA ILE A 306 6.84 -17.75 3.90
C ILE A 306 6.80 -19.15 4.49
N VAL A 307 7.77 -19.95 4.09
CA VAL A 307 7.93 -21.34 4.56
C VAL A 307 9.37 -21.58 4.93
N ALA A 308 9.61 -22.40 5.94
CA ALA A 308 10.96 -22.82 6.27
C ALA A 308 11.52 -23.65 5.12
N ALA A 309 12.80 -23.44 4.81
CA ALA A 309 13.50 -24.23 3.81
C ALA A 309 13.51 -25.70 4.25
N PRO A 310 13.24 -26.66 3.35
CA PRO A 310 13.47 -28.07 3.60
C PRO A 310 14.92 -28.35 4.04
N ALA A 311 15.13 -29.43 4.81
CA ALA A 311 16.47 -29.79 5.29
C ALA A 311 17.45 -30.17 4.16
N ASP A 312 16.93 -30.58 3.01
CA ASP A 312 17.66 -30.96 1.80
C ASP A 312 17.63 -29.86 0.72
N ALA A 313 17.20 -28.64 1.06
CA ALA A 313 17.24 -27.50 0.16
C ALA A 313 18.59 -26.80 0.18
N ASP A 314 19.00 -26.28 -0.98
CA ASP A 314 20.24 -25.52 -1.16
C ASP A 314 19.93 -24.04 -1.41
N ALA A 315 20.66 -23.16 -0.74
CA ALA A 315 20.61 -21.72 -0.99
C ALA A 315 21.64 -21.34 -2.07
N ILE A 316 21.17 -20.90 -3.23
CA ILE A 316 22.00 -20.54 -4.39
C ILE A 316 21.58 -19.14 -4.86
N ASP A 317 22.54 -18.22 -4.91
CA ASP A 317 22.35 -16.84 -5.39
C ASP A 317 21.15 -16.08 -4.78
N GLY A 318 20.88 -16.32 -3.49
CA GLY A 318 19.79 -15.66 -2.75
C GLY A 318 18.43 -16.33 -2.87
N PHE A 319 18.35 -17.54 -3.46
CA PHE A 319 17.13 -18.32 -3.59
C PHE A 319 17.32 -19.73 -2.99
N TRP A 320 16.26 -20.27 -2.40
CA TRP A 320 16.19 -21.67 -1.99
C TRP A 320 15.74 -22.55 -3.15
N TYR A 321 16.39 -23.69 -3.33
CA TYR A 321 16.03 -24.74 -4.28
C TYR A 321 15.83 -26.06 -3.54
N ASN A 322 14.80 -26.83 -3.88
CA ASN A 322 14.63 -28.17 -3.33
C ASN A 322 15.64 -29.16 -3.94
N ALA A 323 15.67 -30.41 -3.44
CA ALA A 323 16.59 -31.44 -3.91
C ALA A 323 16.43 -31.83 -5.40
N ASP A 324 15.28 -31.53 -6.03
CA ASP A 324 15.07 -31.78 -7.48
C ASP A 324 15.49 -30.58 -8.36
N GLY A 325 15.95 -29.48 -7.75
CA GLY A 325 16.41 -28.27 -8.43
C GLY A 325 15.29 -27.27 -8.75
N THR A 326 14.06 -27.50 -8.31
CA THR A 326 12.97 -26.53 -8.38
C THR A 326 13.16 -25.41 -7.35
N GLU A 327 13.07 -24.17 -7.82
CA GLU A 327 13.10 -22.99 -6.96
C GLU A 327 11.90 -22.96 -6.01
N ILE A 328 12.20 -22.76 -4.72
CA ILE A 328 11.22 -22.52 -3.67
C ILE A 328 10.95 -21.02 -3.60
N GLY A 329 12.00 -20.21 -3.45
CA GLY A 329 11.93 -18.77 -3.59
C GLY A 329 13.01 -17.99 -2.84
N PRO A 330 12.90 -16.66 -2.80
CA PRO A 330 13.89 -15.77 -2.21
C PRO A 330 14.18 -16.12 -0.75
N VAL A 331 15.47 -16.18 -0.39
CA VAL A 331 15.95 -16.45 0.97
C VAL A 331 15.61 -15.27 1.87
N ILE A 332 14.90 -15.54 2.97
CA ILE A 332 14.70 -14.59 4.07
C ILE A 332 15.10 -15.23 5.39
N TRP A 333 15.64 -14.42 6.30
CA TRP A 333 16.07 -14.83 7.63
C TRP A 333 16.97 -16.08 7.66
N ASN A 334 17.72 -16.34 6.57
CA ASN A 334 18.62 -17.49 6.38
C ASN A 334 17.99 -18.89 6.55
N ALA A 335 16.67 -18.99 6.75
CA ALA A 335 15.99 -20.25 7.03
C ALA A 335 14.62 -20.37 6.34
N PHE A 336 14.13 -19.28 5.75
CA PHE A 336 12.80 -19.23 5.13
C PHE A 336 12.90 -18.82 3.67
N ALA A 337 11.89 -19.20 2.91
CA ALA A 337 11.67 -18.79 1.53
C ALA A 337 10.33 -18.05 1.42
N ILE A 338 10.28 -16.95 0.67
CA ILE A 338 9.00 -16.38 0.21
C ILE A 338 8.44 -17.30 -0.87
N VAL A 339 7.21 -17.79 -0.71
CA VAL A 339 6.55 -18.66 -1.71
C VAL A 339 5.39 -17.98 -2.42
N GLN A 340 4.93 -16.85 -1.89
CA GLN A 340 3.94 -15.99 -2.52
C GLN A 340 4.09 -14.56 -1.99
N GLU A 341 4.01 -13.59 -2.89
CA GLU A 341 3.92 -12.17 -2.59
C GLU A 341 2.86 -11.54 -3.49
N VAL A 342 1.94 -10.80 -2.90
CA VAL A 342 0.87 -10.05 -3.58
C VAL A 342 0.87 -8.65 -3.01
N GLU A 343 0.89 -7.65 -3.88
CA GLU A 343 0.91 -6.24 -3.50
C GLU A 343 -0.06 -5.47 -4.37
N ASN A 344 -0.83 -4.58 -3.76
CA ASN A 344 -1.71 -3.65 -4.44
C ASN A 344 -1.46 -2.26 -3.87
N ASP A 345 -0.91 -1.37 -4.69
CA ASP A 345 -0.69 0.04 -4.39
C ASP A 345 -0.98 0.82 -5.68
N PRO A 346 -2.23 1.32 -5.86
CA PRO A 346 -2.61 2.02 -7.08
C PRO A 346 -1.77 3.26 -7.39
N CYS A 347 -1.34 3.97 -6.36
CA CYS A 347 -0.61 5.22 -6.51
C CYS A 347 0.85 4.99 -6.92
N ASP A 348 1.44 3.86 -6.53
CA ASP A 348 2.75 3.43 -7.02
C ASP A 348 2.63 2.52 -8.26
N GLY A 349 1.42 2.30 -8.79
CA GLY A 349 1.13 1.51 -10.00
C GLY A 349 1.35 0.00 -9.82
N ILE A 350 1.32 -0.50 -8.59
CA ILE A 350 1.57 -1.90 -8.24
C ILE A 350 0.24 -2.63 -8.09
N SER A 351 0.11 -3.80 -8.71
CA SER A 351 -1.07 -4.65 -8.55
C SER A 351 -0.76 -6.14 -8.71
N GLY A 352 -1.49 -6.96 -7.96
CA GLY A 352 -1.49 -8.41 -8.10
C GLY A 352 -0.24 -9.11 -7.56
N ALA A 353 0.02 -10.31 -8.08
CA ALA A 353 1.10 -11.16 -7.60
C ALA A 353 2.47 -10.62 -8.05
N GLN A 354 3.33 -10.31 -7.09
CA GLN A 354 4.71 -9.90 -7.32
C GLN A 354 5.63 -11.12 -7.42
N TYR A 355 5.30 -12.19 -6.69
CA TYR A 355 6.03 -13.44 -6.73
C TYR A 355 5.11 -14.64 -6.48
N ILE A 356 5.29 -15.71 -7.27
CA ILE A 356 4.66 -17.02 -7.06
C ILE A 356 5.74 -18.08 -7.24
N SER A 357 5.96 -18.88 -6.20
CA SER A 357 6.96 -19.95 -6.21
C SER A 357 6.74 -20.94 -7.36
N PRO A 358 7.79 -21.30 -8.10
CA PRO A 358 7.76 -22.42 -9.05
C PRO A 358 7.43 -23.76 -8.38
N ALA A 359 7.93 -23.99 -7.16
CA ALA A 359 7.51 -25.13 -6.36
C ALA A 359 6.01 -25.07 -6.04
N GLY A 360 5.42 -23.87 -5.92
CA GLY A 360 3.99 -23.55 -5.77
C GLY A 360 3.66 -22.83 -4.44
N PRO A 361 2.56 -22.05 -4.36
CA PRO A 361 2.26 -21.18 -3.20
C PRO A 361 1.41 -21.85 -2.09
N GLY A 362 1.05 -23.13 -2.25
CA GLY A 362 0.24 -23.89 -1.29
C GLY A 362 1.06 -24.31 -0.07
N LEU A 363 0.49 -24.09 1.13
CA LEU A 363 1.18 -24.37 2.40
C LEU A 363 1.22 -25.86 2.77
N GLY A 364 0.19 -26.63 2.38
CA GLY A 364 0.02 -28.03 2.85
C GLY A 364 1.09 -29.03 2.40
N LYS A 365 1.98 -28.68 1.45
CA LYS A 365 3.12 -29.54 1.07
C LYS A 365 4.39 -29.27 1.88
N TRP A 366 4.40 -28.16 2.63
CA TRP A 366 5.51 -27.77 3.49
C TRP A 366 5.29 -28.23 4.93
N GLU A 367 4.10 -28.73 5.25
CA GLU A 367 3.83 -29.43 6.49
C GLU A 367 4.59 -30.77 6.43
N SER A 368 5.81 -30.79 6.95
CA SER A 368 6.51 -32.04 7.20
C SER A 368 5.63 -32.87 8.13
N GLY A 369 5.32 -34.09 7.73
CA GLY A 369 4.63 -35.05 8.58
C GLY A 369 5.38 -35.18 9.90
N LEU A 370 4.89 -34.49 10.93
CA LEU A 370 5.21 -34.85 12.30
C LEU A 370 4.81 -36.32 12.42
N PRO A 371 5.70 -37.23 12.85
CA PRO A 371 5.24 -38.56 13.22
C PRO A 371 4.14 -38.34 14.26
N GLU A 372 2.94 -38.89 14.00
CA GLU A 372 1.93 -38.96 15.05
C GLU A 372 2.60 -39.56 16.29
N PRO A 373 2.43 -38.95 17.48
CA PRO A 373 2.95 -39.57 18.68
C PRO A 373 2.30 -40.95 18.83
N GLU A 374 3.13 -42.01 18.79
CA GLU A 374 2.70 -43.38 19.09
C GLU A 374 2.15 -43.52 20.51
#